data_AF-A0A963JMI1-F1
#
_entry.id   AF-A0A963JMI1-F1
#
_cell.length_a   1.000
_cell.length_b   1.000
_cell.length_c   1.000
_cell.angle_alpha   90.00
_cell.angle_beta   90.00
_cell.angle_gamma   90.00
#
_symmetry.space_group_name_H-M   'P 1'
#
loop_
_entity.id
_entity.type
_entity.pdbx_description
1 polymer ?
#
loop_
_entity_poly.entity_id
_entity_poly.type
_entity_poly.pdbx_seq_one_letter_code
_entity_poly.pdbx_strand_id
1 'polypeptide(L)'
;LYSLLENHNDIHTTTYRDYIASPEYADHVVSLPVLTAGSWVYGTFSTWIGDPEKNHAWDLLCAAKQSYDLVIQSDRLTDEEKAEACLQLASCESSDWFWWFGDYNQADTVVRFDQLYRDNLENLYRLLKLPVPATINEPISKGDEHAAEGGTMRRSS
;
A
#
# COMPACT_ATOMS: atom_id res chain seq x y z
N LEU A 1 -30.06 -5.70 -9.91
CA LEU A 1 -29.16 -6.77 -9.41
C LEU A 1 -29.49 -7.13 -7.96
N TYR A 2 -29.31 -6.23 -6.99
CA TYR A 2 -29.54 -6.55 -5.58
C TYR A 2 -30.96 -7.07 -5.27
N SER A 3 -32.01 -6.41 -5.77
CA SER A 3 -33.38 -6.90 -5.61
C SER A 3 -33.67 -8.23 -6.33
N LEU A 4 -32.88 -8.60 -7.35
CA LEU A 4 -33.01 -9.91 -7.99
C LEU A 4 -32.35 -10.99 -7.14
N LEU A 5 -31.20 -10.69 -6.52
CA LEU A 5 -30.51 -11.61 -5.62
C LEU A 5 -31.30 -11.84 -4.32
N GLU A 6 -31.89 -10.79 -3.76
CA GLU A 6 -32.68 -10.87 -2.53
C GLU A 6 -33.96 -11.71 -2.69
N ASN A 7 -34.57 -11.68 -3.87
CA ASN A 7 -35.77 -12.46 -4.19
C ASN A 7 -35.47 -13.78 -4.90
N HIS A 8 -34.20 -14.18 -5.00
CA HIS A 8 -33.82 -15.42 -5.67
C HIS A 8 -34.00 -16.61 -4.72
N ASN A 9 -34.74 -17.63 -5.16
CA ASN A 9 -35.05 -18.78 -4.29
C ASN A 9 -33.83 -19.61 -3.90
N ASP A 10 -32.78 -19.64 -4.73
CA ASP A 10 -31.59 -20.48 -4.51
C ASP A 10 -30.33 -19.70 -4.10
N ILE A 11 -30.39 -18.36 -4.05
CA ILE A 11 -29.21 -17.53 -3.74
C ILE A 11 -29.50 -16.72 -2.48
N HIS A 12 -28.77 -17.02 -1.41
CA HIS A 12 -28.88 -16.31 -0.14
C HIS A 12 -27.72 -15.33 0.02
N THR A 13 -28.01 -14.04 0.03
CA THR A 13 -27.00 -13.02 0.32
C THR A 13 -26.77 -12.92 1.82
N THR A 14 -25.50 -12.92 2.23
CA THR A 14 -25.10 -12.82 3.63
C THR A 14 -23.75 -12.13 3.75
N THR A 15 -23.40 -11.70 4.95
CA THR A 15 -22.07 -11.18 5.24
C THR A 15 -21.11 -12.32 5.60
N TYR A 16 -19.80 -12.12 5.43
CA TYR A 16 -18.80 -13.09 5.91
C TYR A 16 -18.92 -13.34 7.42
N ARG A 17 -19.28 -12.31 8.20
CA ARG A 17 -19.48 -12.42 9.65
C ARG A 17 -20.59 -13.41 9.97
N ASP A 18 -21.74 -13.27 9.32
CA ASP A 18 -22.91 -14.11 9.57
C ASP A 18 -22.71 -15.51 9.01
N TYR A 19 -22.06 -15.64 7.85
CA TYR A 19 -21.73 -16.93 7.26
C TYR A 19 -20.85 -17.78 8.20
N ILE A 20 -19.78 -17.20 8.74
CA ILE A 20 -18.85 -17.91 9.64
C ILE A 20 -19.51 -18.21 11.00
N ALA A 21 -20.40 -17.34 11.47
CA ALA A 21 -21.10 -17.53 12.74
C ALA A 21 -22.27 -18.53 12.66
N SER A 22 -22.75 -18.84 11.45
CA SER A 22 -23.91 -19.72 11.24
C SER A 22 -23.58 -21.18 11.56
N PRO A 23 -24.32 -21.82 12.49
CA PRO A 23 -24.19 -23.26 12.74
C PRO A 23 -24.49 -24.11 11.50
N GLU A 24 -25.30 -23.61 10.58
CA GLU A 24 -25.66 -24.27 9.31
C GLU A 24 -24.45 -24.49 8.41
N TYR A 25 -23.47 -23.57 8.45
CA TYR A 25 -22.30 -23.60 7.57
C TYR A 25 -21.03 -24.03 8.29
N ALA A 26 -21.11 -24.36 9.58
CA ALA A 26 -19.95 -24.69 10.41
C ALA A 26 -19.10 -25.82 9.82
N ASP A 27 -19.74 -26.85 9.24
CA ASP A 27 -19.07 -27.99 8.62
C ASP A 27 -18.37 -27.65 7.29
N HIS A 28 -18.70 -26.52 6.67
CA HIS A 28 -18.07 -26.02 5.45
C HIS A 28 -16.86 -25.11 5.69
N VAL A 29 -16.70 -24.61 6.92
CA VAL A 29 -15.56 -23.78 7.30
C VAL A 29 -14.37 -24.67 7.60
N VAL A 30 -13.46 -24.80 6.63
CA VAL A 30 -12.24 -25.59 6.77
C VAL A 30 -11.03 -24.71 7.06
N SER A 31 -10.13 -25.22 7.90
CA SER A 31 -8.83 -24.58 8.11
C SER A 31 -7.91 -24.88 6.95
N LEU A 32 -7.32 -23.84 6.37
CA LEU A 32 -6.25 -23.99 5.39
C LEU A 32 -4.93 -24.20 6.14
N PRO A 33 -4.27 -25.38 6.02
CA PRO A 33 -3.10 -25.70 6.84
C PRO A 33 -1.88 -24.85 6.50
N VAL A 34 -1.76 -24.38 5.25
CA VAL A 34 -0.68 -23.53 4.77
C VAL A 34 -1.22 -22.51 3.78
N LEU A 35 -0.87 -21.24 3.98
CA LEU A 35 -1.10 -20.17 3.03
C LEU A 35 0.24 -19.71 2.44
N THR A 36 0.35 -19.75 1.12
CA THR A 36 1.55 -19.27 0.41
C THR A 36 1.48 -17.75 0.22
N ALA A 37 2.61 -17.08 0.37
CA ALA A 37 2.71 -15.64 0.12
C ALA A 37 2.48 -15.32 -1.36
N GLY A 38 1.63 -14.32 -1.62
CA GLY A 38 1.32 -13.85 -2.97
C GLY A 38 0.22 -12.79 -2.92
N SER A 39 -0.21 -12.37 -4.09
CA SER A 39 -1.36 -11.47 -4.23
C SER A 39 -2.33 -12.01 -5.28
N TRP A 40 -3.54 -11.48 -5.30
CA TRP A 40 -4.51 -11.73 -6.37
C TRP A 40 -4.01 -11.26 -7.76
N VAL A 41 -2.97 -10.42 -7.81
CA VAL A 41 -2.31 -9.98 -9.05
C VAL A 41 -1.17 -10.93 -9.37
N TYR A 42 -1.39 -11.82 -10.35
CA TYR A 42 -0.43 -12.84 -10.82
C TYR A 42 0.11 -13.82 -9.76
N GLY A 43 -0.45 -13.88 -8.56
CA GLY A 43 0.05 -14.76 -7.50
C GLY A 43 1.40 -14.33 -6.92
N THR A 44 1.88 -13.11 -7.21
CA THR A 44 3.19 -12.61 -6.75
C THR A 44 3.07 -11.21 -6.16
N PHE A 45 4.17 -10.66 -5.63
CA PHE A 45 4.27 -9.26 -5.18
C PHE A 45 4.89 -8.33 -6.24
N SER A 46 5.12 -8.81 -7.47
CA SER A 46 5.82 -8.07 -8.53
C SER A 46 5.18 -6.72 -8.90
N THR A 47 3.90 -6.53 -8.54
CA THR A 47 3.20 -5.25 -8.68
C THR A 47 3.75 -4.16 -7.75
N TRP A 48 4.29 -4.51 -6.58
CA TRP A 48 4.74 -3.55 -5.56
C TRP A 48 6.24 -3.64 -5.25
N ILE A 49 6.96 -4.67 -5.71
CA ILE A 49 8.40 -4.85 -5.45
C ILE A 49 9.10 -5.60 -6.59
N GLY A 50 10.41 -5.39 -6.75
CA GLY A 50 11.25 -6.12 -7.70
C GLY A 50 11.74 -5.28 -8.89
N ASP A 51 11.13 -4.12 -9.11
CA ASP A 51 11.61 -3.11 -10.04
C ASP A 51 12.58 -2.13 -9.33
N PRO A 52 13.65 -1.62 -10.00
CA PRO A 52 14.60 -0.71 -9.36
C PRO A 52 13.98 0.53 -8.73
N GLU A 53 13.00 1.18 -9.38
CA GLU A 53 12.36 2.39 -8.87
C GLU A 53 11.48 2.05 -7.64
N LYS A 54 10.76 0.92 -7.69
CA LYS A 54 9.99 0.42 -6.53
C LYS A 54 10.88 0.05 -5.35
N ASN A 55 11.99 -0.64 -5.61
CA ASN A 55 12.93 -1.02 -4.56
C ASN A 55 13.55 0.22 -3.90
N HIS A 56 13.88 1.24 -4.70
CA HIS A 56 14.36 2.52 -4.17
C HIS A 56 13.31 3.21 -3.28
N ALA A 57 12.05 3.23 -3.69
CA ALA A 57 10.96 3.74 -2.85
C ALA A 57 10.84 2.98 -1.51
N TRP A 58 11.05 1.66 -1.52
CA TRP A 58 11.06 0.83 -0.31
C TRP A 58 12.24 1.18 0.59
N ASP A 59 13.43 1.39 0.02
CA ASP A 59 14.62 1.80 0.78
C ASP A 59 14.37 3.13 1.52
N LEU A 60 13.74 4.10 0.85
CA LEU A 60 13.36 5.38 1.46
C LEU A 60 12.35 5.20 2.60
N LEU A 61 11.33 4.36 2.42
CA LEU A 61 10.34 4.05 3.47
C LEU A 61 11.00 3.35 4.66
N CYS A 62 11.86 2.38 4.41
CA CYS A 62 12.58 1.66 5.46
C CYS A 62 13.48 2.61 6.28
N ALA A 63 14.20 3.53 5.63
CA ALA A 63 14.99 4.54 6.33
C ALA A 63 14.14 5.48 7.19
N ALA A 64 12.98 5.91 6.66
CA ALA A 64 12.03 6.74 7.39
C ALA A 64 11.43 5.98 8.60
N LYS A 65 11.04 4.72 8.42
CA LYS A 65 10.51 3.84 9.48
C LYS A 65 11.53 3.59 10.59
N GLN A 66 12.79 3.36 10.24
CA GLN A 66 13.87 3.23 11.23
C GLN A 66 14.03 4.51 12.05
N SER A 67 13.99 5.67 11.40
CA SER A 67 14.04 6.97 12.07
C SER A 67 12.82 7.18 12.99
N TYR A 68 11.63 6.82 12.52
CA TYR A 68 10.39 6.83 13.28
C TYR A 68 10.51 5.97 14.55
N ASP A 69 10.95 4.72 14.43
CA ASP A 69 11.04 3.79 15.56
C ASP A 69 11.99 4.30 16.65
N LEU A 70 13.13 4.89 16.26
CA LEU A 70 14.06 5.50 17.20
C LEU A 70 13.46 6.71 17.93
N VAL A 71 12.70 7.56 17.22
CA VAL A 71 12.13 8.78 17.80
C VAL A 71 10.93 8.46 18.71
N ILE A 72 10.06 7.51 18.35
CA ILE A 72 8.90 7.14 19.17
C ILE A 72 9.31 6.50 20.50
N GLN A 73 10.42 5.76 20.51
CA GLN A 73 11.01 5.19 21.72
C GLN A 73 11.75 6.23 22.58
N SER A 74 11.93 7.45 22.08
CA SER A 74 12.50 8.56 22.82
C SER A 74 11.42 9.44 23.48
N ASP A 75 11.84 10.27 24.43
CA ASP A 75 10.97 11.26 25.07
C ASP A 75 10.95 12.62 24.33
N ARG A 76 11.28 12.63 23.02
CA ARG A 76 11.36 13.87 22.22
C ARG A 76 10.02 14.41 21.74
N LEU A 77 9.01 13.55 21.64
CA LEU A 77 7.69 13.88 21.13
C LEU A 77 6.65 13.72 22.23
N THR A 78 5.65 14.60 22.26
CA THR A 78 4.45 14.41 23.09
C THR A 78 3.59 13.27 22.54
N ASP A 79 2.63 12.78 23.32
CA ASP A 79 1.75 11.68 22.88
C ASP A 79 0.91 12.10 21.66
N GLU A 80 0.50 13.35 21.57
CA GLU A 80 -0.19 13.90 20.40
C GLU A 80 0.71 13.93 19.16
N GLU A 81 1.97 14.35 19.31
CA GLU A 81 2.94 14.35 18.22
C GLU A 81 3.27 12.93 17.75
N LYS A 82 3.33 11.96 18.68
CA LYS A 82 3.50 10.53 18.35
C LYS A 82 2.31 9.99 17.55
N ALA A 83 1.08 10.37 17.93
CA ALA A 83 -0.13 9.98 17.21
C ALA A 83 -0.14 10.55 15.77
N GLU A 84 0.21 11.83 15.60
CA GLU A 84 0.29 12.45 14.28
C GLU A 84 1.38 11.81 13.41
N ALA A 85 2.57 11.55 13.96
CA ALA A 85 3.62 10.84 13.25
C ALA A 85 3.19 9.41 12.85
N CYS A 86 2.41 8.72 13.68
CA CYS A 86 1.85 7.40 13.37
C CYS A 86 0.91 7.44 12.16
N LEU A 87 0.00 8.42 12.13
CA LEU A 87 -0.91 8.61 10.99
C LEU A 87 -0.15 8.99 9.70
N GLN A 88 0.87 9.83 9.82
CA GLN A 88 1.72 10.19 8.68
C GLN A 88 2.51 8.98 8.16
N LEU A 89 3.07 8.15 9.05
CA LEU A 89 3.74 6.92 8.66
C LEU A 89 2.78 5.97 7.92
N ALA A 90 1.56 5.78 8.44
CA ALA A 90 0.55 4.96 7.77
C ALA A 90 0.23 5.46 6.35
N SER A 91 0.22 6.79 6.14
CA SER A 91 0.11 7.38 4.79
C SER A 91 1.30 7.03 3.90
N CYS A 92 2.53 7.05 4.45
CA CYS A 92 3.75 6.67 3.72
C CYS A 92 3.78 5.16 3.38
N GLU A 93 3.16 4.31 4.19
CA GLU A 93 3.10 2.85 4.00
C GLU A 93 2.02 2.40 3.01
N SER A 94 1.27 3.34 2.39
CA SER A 94 0.24 2.99 1.41
C SER A 94 0.83 2.24 0.21
N SER A 95 0.20 1.12 -0.15
CA SER A 95 0.62 0.31 -1.30
C SER A 95 0.44 1.03 -2.65
N ASP A 96 -0.42 2.05 -2.69
CA ASP A 96 -0.69 2.82 -3.91
C ASP A 96 0.58 3.47 -4.47
N TRP A 97 1.50 3.95 -3.62
CA TRP A 97 2.76 4.54 -4.08
C TRP A 97 3.54 3.56 -4.98
N PHE A 98 3.70 2.33 -4.51
CA PHE A 98 4.43 1.27 -5.20
C PHE A 98 3.71 0.71 -6.41
N TRP A 99 2.38 0.91 -6.51
CA TRP A 99 1.61 0.59 -7.70
C TRP A 99 1.98 1.50 -8.88
N TRP A 100 2.25 2.79 -8.60
CA TRP A 100 2.50 3.82 -9.60
C TRP A 100 3.94 3.83 -10.13
N PHE A 101 4.94 3.55 -9.31
CA PHE A 101 6.34 3.57 -9.75
C PHE A 101 6.66 2.51 -10.80
N GLY A 102 7.61 2.78 -11.70
CA GLY A 102 7.99 1.90 -12.80
C GLY A 102 7.59 2.42 -14.17
N ASP A 103 7.94 1.64 -15.19
CA ASP A 103 7.94 1.98 -16.61
C ASP A 103 6.64 1.65 -17.36
N TYR A 104 5.54 1.35 -16.67
CA TYR A 104 4.30 0.90 -17.34
C TYR A 104 3.09 1.78 -17.05
N ASN A 105 3.25 2.80 -16.20
CA ASN A 105 2.22 3.79 -15.92
C ASN A 105 2.54 5.11 -16.63
N GLN A 106 1.51 5.89 -16.93
CA GLN A 106 1.67 7.16 -17.65
C GLN A 106 2.55 8.15 -16.88
N ALA A 107 3.53 8.71 -17.58
CA ALA A 107 4.54 9.60 -17.02
C ALA A 107 3.96 10.77 -16.20
N ASP A 108 2.92 11.43 -16.68
CA ASP A 108 2.32 12.59 -16.01
C ASP A 108 1.71 12.25 -14.64
N THR A 109 1.08 11.08 -14.54
CA THR A 109 0.48 10.54 -13.33
C THR A 109 1.57 10.07 -12.38
N VAL A 110 2.57 9.36 -12.90
CA VAL A 110 3.71 8.86 -12.10
C VAL A 110 4.47 10.01 -11.45
N VAL A 111 4.77 11.07 -12.19
CA VAL A 111 5.48 12.25 -11.64
C VAL A 111 4.69 12.91 -10.50
N ARG A 112 3.36 12.92 -10.57
CA ARG A 112 2.51 13.48 -9.49
C ARG A 112 2.54 12.59 -8.24
N PHE A 113 2.39 11.27 -8.41
CA PHE A 113 2.45 10.33 -7.29
C PHE A 113 3.87 10.25 -6.68
N ASP A 114 4.91 10.36 -7.49
CA ASP A 114 6.30 10.49 -7.07
C ASP A 114 6.51 11.69 -6.14
N GLN A 115 6.11 12.89 -6.60
CA GLN A 115 6.22 14.09 -5.77
C GLN A 115 5.40 13.97 -4.50
N LEU A 116 4.16 13.49 -4.58
CA LEU A 116 3.29 13.36 -3.42
C LEU A 116 3.85 12.35 -2.39
N TYR A 117 4.42 11.24 -2.84
CA TYR A 117 5.05 10.26 -1.96
C TYR A 117 6.26 10.87 -1.25
N ARG A 118 7.12 11.58 -1.98
CA ARG A 118 8.28 12.28 -1.39
C ARG A 118 7.82 13.34 -0.38
N ASP A 119 6.81 14.15 -0.70
CA ASP A 119 6.23 15.14 0.23
C ASP A 119 5.72 14.50 1.53
N ASN A 120 5.11 13.30 1.45
CA ASN A 120 4.66 12.54 2.62
C ASN A 120 5.84 12.08 3.49
N LEU A 121 6.92 11.58 2.87
CA LEU A 121 8.13 11.21 3.60
C LEU A 121 8.77 12.45 4.25
N GLU A 122 8.88 13.57 3.53
CA GLU A 122 9.40 14.81 4.11
C GLU A 122 8.57 15.27 5.30
N ASN A 123 7.24 15.22 5.20
CA ASN A 123 6.35 15.58 6.30
C ASN A 123 6.57 14.68 7.51
N LEU A 124 6.77 13.37 7.30
CA LEU A 124 7.12 12.45 8.38
C LEU A 124 8.41 12.89 9.10
N TYR A 125 9.48 13.19 8.36
CA TYR A 125 10.73 13.69 8.98
C TYR A 125 10.53 14.99 9.77
N ARG A 126 9.70 15.92 9.26
CA ARG A 126 9.35 17.17 9.95
C ARG A 126 8.59 16.90 11.26
N LEU A 127 7.59 16.01 11.25
CA LEU A 127 6.84 15.60 12.44
C LEU A 127 7.74 14.90 13.48
N LEU A 128 8.71 14.12 13.00
CA LEU A 128 9.73 13.50 13.84
C LEU A 128 10.79 14.48 14.37
N LYS A 129 10.72 15.76 13.99
CA LYS A 129 11.70 16.82 14.32
C LYS A 129 13.12 16.45 13.88
N LEU A 130 13.23 15.78 12.74
CA LEU A 130 14.49 15.37 12.11
C LEU A 130 14.75 16.19 10.83
N PRO A 131 16.02 16.38 10.43
CA PRO A 131 16.33 16.93 9.13
C PRO A 131 15.85 15.98 8.03
N VAL A 132 15.28 16.53 6.97
CA VAL A 132 14.88 15.77 5.77
C VAL A 132 16.14 15.33 5.00
N PRO A 133 16.35 14.02 4.76
CA PRO A 133 17.44 13.53 3.92
C PRO A 133 17.39 14.11 2.50
N ALA A 134 18.54 14.53 1.97
CA ALA A 134 18.62 15.10 0.62
C ALA A 134 18.13 14.14 -0.46
N THR A 135 18.30 12.83 -0.26
CA THR A 135 17.86 11.76 -1.16
C THR A 135 16.34 11.76 -1.40
N ILE A 136 15.53 12.31 -0.49
CA ILE A 136 14.06 12.43 -0.67
C ILE A 136 13.71 13.51 -1.71
N ASN A 137 14.62 14.42 -2.05
CA ASN A 137 14.37 15.41 -3.09
C ASN A 137 14.63 14.88 -4.50
N GLU A 138 15.22 13.70 -4.62
CA GLU A 138 15.52 13.08 -5.92
C GLU A 138 14.27 12.35 -6.43
N PRO A 139 13.81 12.59 -7.68
CA PRO A 139 12.71 11.83 -8.26
C PRO A 139 13.03 10.34 -8.30
N ILE A 140 12.08 9.52 -7.86
CA ILE A 140 12.17 8.06 -7.81
C ILE A 140 11.82 7.47 -9.16
N SER A 141 10.75 7.96 -9.80
CA SER A 141 10.18 7.37 -11.01
C SER A 141 9.70 8.44 -11.97
N LYS A 142 9.95 8.23 -13.28
CA LYS A 142 9.49 9.14 -14.35
C LYS A 142 8.30 8.59 -15.15
N GLY A 143 8.00 7.30 -15.00
CA GLY A 143 6.98 6.61 -15.78
C GLY A 143 7.38 6.42 -17.25
N ASP A 144 6.43 5.99 -18.07
CA ASP A 144 6.62 5.84 -19.52
C ASP A 144 5.68 6.78 -20.29
N GLU A 145 6.25 7.52 -21.24
CA GLU A 145 5.54 8.43 -22.14
C GLU A 145 4.66 7.67 -23.15
N HIS A 146 4.90 6.38 -23.37
CA HIS A 146 4.18 5.53 -24.34
C HIS A 146 3.16 4.58 -23.67
N ALA A 147 3.01 4.61 -22.35
CA ALA A 147 2.05 3.78 -21.64
C ALA A 147 0.60 4.20 -21.94
N ALA A 148 -0.29 3.23 -22.13
CA ALA A 148 -1.72 3.49 -22.35
C ALA A 148 -2.39 4.08 -21.10
N GLU A 149 -3.36 4.99 -21.29
CA GLU A 149 -4.18 5.54 -20.20
C GLU A 149 -4.90 4.40 -19.46
N GLY A 150 -4.70 4.30 -18.14
CA GLY A 150 -5.40 3.33 -17.29
C GLY A 150 -4.68 2.00 -17.09
N GLY A 151 -3.35 2.02 -16.91
CA GLY A 151 -2.49 0.87 -16.60
C GLY A 151 -3.03 -0.03 -15.48
N THR A 152 -3.89 -0.97 -15.85
CA THR A 152 -4.45 -1.99 -14.96
C THR A 152 -3.61 -3.24 -15.14
N MET A 153 -2.61 -3.37 -14.26
CA MET A 153 -1.76 -4.54 -14.05
C MET A 153 -0.81 -4.91 -15.21
N ARG A 154 0.50 -4.91 -14.89
CA ARG A 154 1.58 -5.41 -15.76
C ARG A 154 1.34 -6.88 -16.08
N ARG A 155 1.04 -7.23 -17.34
CA ARG A 155 0.94 -8.64 -17.77
C ARG A 155 2.24 -9.36 -17.45
N SER A 156 2.16 -10.46 -16.69
CA SER A 156 3.30 -11.33 -16.42
C SER A 156 3.98 -11.74 -17.73
N SER A 157 5.30 -11.55 -17.81
CA SER A 157 6.16 -12.03 -18.89
C SER A 157 6.51 -13.49 -18.69
#